data_AF-A0A7I8DYB4-F1
#
_entry.id   AF-A0A7I8DYB4-F1
#
_cell.length_a   1.000
_cell.length_b   1.000
_cell.length_c   1.000
_cell.angle_alpha   90.00
_cell.angle_beta   90.00
_cell.angle_gamma   90.00
#
_symmetry.space_group_name_H-M   'P 1'
#
loop_
_entity.id
_entity.type
_entity.pdbx_description
1 polymer ?
#
loop_
_entity_poly.entity_id
_entity_poly.type
_entity_poly.pdbx_seq_one_letter_code
_entity_poly.pdbx_strand_id
1 'polypeptide(L)'
;MTAQEMFESMGFKKDKFDYFGLDRFIYKKPIVYEEEYLYTFVVLFDKEQKITTVYHDEYSENYDLCYDEPPAVDMELLKAINQQCKELGWM
;
A
#
# COMPACT_ATOMS: atom_id res chain seq x y z
N MET A 1 -0.20 13.95 13.74
CA MET A 1 0.52 13.25 12.67
C MET A 1 -0.49 13.01 11.56
N THR A 2 -0.17 13.42 10.34
CA THR A 2 -0.98 13.11 9.16
C THR A 2 -0.85 11.64 8.82
N ALA A 3 -1.81 11.07 8.06
CA ALA A 3 -1.70 9.70 7.58
C ALA A 3 -0.40 9.48 6.80
N GLN A 4 -0.02 10.45 5.95
CA GLN A 4 1.23 10.40 5.20
C GLN A 4 2.46 10.25 6.10
N GLU A 5 2.59 11.06 7.16
CA GLU A 5 3.69 10.95 8.12
C GLU A 5 3.71 9.59 8.83
N MET A 6 2.53 9.02 9.14
CA MET A 6 2.43 7.69 9.76
C MET A 6 2.94 6.61 8.81
N PHE A 7 2.50 6.62 7.56
CA PHE A 7 2.98 5.71 6.53
C PHE A 7 4.50 5.83 6.29
N GLU A 8 5.01 7.06 6.19
CA GLU A 8 6.43 7.33 6.01
C GLU A 8 7.28 6.81 7.17
N SER A 9 6.79 6.92 8.41
CA SER A 9 7.50 6.37 9.58
C SER A 9 7.61 4.83 9.57
N MET A 10 6.68 4.15 8.89
CA MET A 10 6.72 2.70 8.68
C MET A 10 7.53 2.29 7.44
N GLY A 11 8.13 3.25 6.73
CA GLY A 11 8.95 3.02 5.54
C GLY A 11 8.17 2.97 4.23
N PHE A 12 6.88 3.31 4.24
CA PHE A 12 6.13 3.52 3.01
C PHE A 12 6.48 4.86 2.37
N LYS A 13 6.29 4.96 1.06
CA LYS A 13 6.35 6.20 0.31
C LYS A 13 5.04 6.41 -0.41
N LYS A 14 4.54 7.65 -0.35
CA LYS A 14 3.38 8.04 -1.15
C LYS A 14 3.76 7.99 -2.63
N ASP A 15 2.96 7.28 -3.41
CA ASP A 15 3.16 7.17 -4.85
C ASP A 15 2.04 7.93 -5.58
N LYS A 16 2.38 8.50 -6.74
CA LYS A 16 1.43 9.09 -7.68
C LYS A 16 1.08 8.03 -8.70
N PHE A 17 0.19 7.12 -8.33
CA PHE A 17 -0.31 6.14 -9.28
C PHE A 17 -1.47 6.76 -10.05
N ASP A 18 -1.22 7.11 -11.32
CA ASP A 18 -2.23 7.63 -12.25
C ASP A 18 -2.34 6.67 -13.45
N TYR A 19 -2.68 5.42 -13.18
CA TYR A 19 -3.05 4.48 -14.22
C TYR A 19 -4.58 4.48 -14.33
N PHE A 20 -5.07 4.74 -15.53
CA PHE A 20 -6.49 4.75 -15.91
C PHE A 20 -7.33 5.97 -15.48
N GLY A 21 -6.72 7.06 -14.98
CA GLY A 21 -7.43 8.29 -14.63
C GLY A 21 -8.35 8.17 -13.41
N LEU A 22 -8.14 7.13 -12.59
CA LEU A 22 -8.90 6.87 -11.38
C LEU A 22 -8.31 7.68 -10.23
N ASP A 23 -9.16 8.38 -9.46
CA ASP A 23 -8.71 9.17 -8.31
C ASP A 23 -8.34 8.28 -7.12
N ARG A 24 -7.07 7.85 -7.10
CA ARG A 24 -6.51 6.93 -6.13
C ARG A 24 -5.41 7.57 -5.30
N PHE A 25 -5.26 7.09 -4.07
CA PHE A 25 -4.16 7.44 -3.20
C PHE A 25 -3.40 6.16 -2.83
N ILE A 26 -2.09 6.13 -3.03
CA ILE A 26 -1.30 4.91 -2.84
C ILE A 26 -0.05 5.16 -1.99
N TYR A 27 0.26 4.19 -1.14
CA TYR A 27 1.50 4.06 -0.40
C TYR A 27 2.18 2.76 -0.76
N LYS A 28 3.48 2.81 -1.04
CA LYS A 28 4.31 1.66 -1.42
C LYS A 28 5.51 1.50 -0.49
N LYS A 29 5.80 0.28 -0.06
CA LYS A 29 6.99 -0.06 0.70
C LYS A 29 7.69 -1.24 0.04
N PRO A 30 8.92 -1.07 -0.50
CA PRO A 30 9.67 -2.19 -1.04
C PRO A 30 10.06 -3.15 0.10
N ILE A 31 9.93 -4.44 -0.17
CA ILE A 31 10.34 -5.56 0.67
C ILE A 31 11.28 -6.40 -0.19
N VAL A 32 12.54 -6.47 0.21
CA VAL A 32 13.55 -7.31 -0.47
C VAL A 32 13.54 -8.68 0.20
N TYR A 33 13.31 -9.73 -0.57
CA TYR A 33 13.45 -11.11 -0.14
C TYR A 33 14.55 -11.78 -0.99
N GLU A 34 15.52 -12.42 -0.34
CA GLU A 34 16.59 -13.21 -0.98
C GLU A 34 17.38 -12.51 -2.11
N GLU A 35 17.81 -11.26 -1.92
CA GLU A 35 18.70 -10.46 -2.81
C GLU A 35 18.23 -10.25 -4.28
N GLU A 36 17.32 -11.07 -4.79
CA GLU A 36 16.85 -11.11 -6.18
C GLU A 36 15.34 -10.80 -6.31
N TYR A 37 14.53 -11.01 -5.26
CA TYR A 37 13.08 -10.76 -5.31
C TYR A 37 12.69 -9.45 -4.64
N LEU A 38 12.15 -8.53 -5.43
CA LEU A 38 11.60 -7.27 -4.95
C LEU A 38 10.07 -7.36 -4.93
N TYR A 39 9.51 -7.46 -3.73
CA TYR A 39 8.09 -7.30 -3.49
C TYR A 39 7.80 -5.86 -3.11
N THR A 40 6.63 -5.36 -3.47
CA THR A 40 6.17 -4.06 -2.98
C THR A 40 4.91 -4.26 -2.17
N PHE A 41 4.95 -3.89 -0.90
CA PHE A 41 3.74 -3.79 -0.08
C PHE A 41 2.99 -2.51 -0.49
N VAL A 42 1.75 -2.68 -0.94
CA VAL A 42 0.91 -1.59 -1.42
C VAL A 42 -0.31 -1.41 -0.52
N VAL A 43 -0.58 -0.16 -0.15
CA VAL A 43 -1.86 0.27 0.41
C VAL A 43 -2.49 1.27 -0.55
N LEU A 44 -3.67 0.94 -1.06
CA LEU A 44 -4.39 1.69 -2.07
C LEU A 44 -5.73 2.16 -1.51
N PHE A 45 -6.04 3.43 -1.70
CA PHE A 45 -7.33 4.04 -1.37
C PHE A 45 -8.00 4.47 -2.67
N ASP A 46 -9.10 3.80 -3.02
CA ASP A 46 -9.96 4.16 -4.15
C ASP A 46 -11.00 5.16 -3.65
N LYS A 47 -10.89 6.42 -4.07
CA LYS A 47 -11.76 7.50 -3.56
C LYS A 47 -13.16 7.49 -4.15
N GLU A 48 -13.33 6.94 -5.34
CA GLU A 48 -14.63 6.80 -5.98
C GLU A 48 -15.46 5.73 -5.27
N GLN A 49 -14.86 4.57 -5.04
CA GLN A 49 -15.53 3.44 -4.40
C GLN A 49 -15.51 3.51 -2.87
N LYS A 50 -14.66 4.37 -2.29
CA LYS A 50 -14.39 4.47 -0.84
C LYS A 50 -13.91 3.14 -0.25
N ILE A 51 -12.99 2.49 -0.96
CA ILE A 51 -12.43 1.18 -0.57
C ILE A 51 -10.92 1.34 -0.34
N THR A 52 -10.42 0.65 0.70
CA THR A 52 -8.99 0.49 0.94
C THR A 52 -8.58 -0.95 0.65
N THR A 53 -7.56 -1.14 -0.17
CA THR A 53 -6.99 -2.45 -0.52
C THR A 53 -5.53 -2.52 -0.07
N VAL A 54 -5.15 -3.65 0.51
CA VAL A 54 -3.79 -3.94 0.99
C VAL A 54 -3.32 -5.21 0.27
N TYR A 55 -2.19 -5.16 -0.44
CA TYR A 55 -1.69 -6.31 -1.20
C TYR A 55 -0.17 -6.24 -1.40
N HIS A 56 0.44 -7.38 -1.75
CA HIS A 56 1.80 -7.43 -2.29
C HIS A 56 1.75 -7.33 -3.81
N ASP A 57 2.53 -6.43 -4.37
CA ASP A 57 2.79 -6.30 -5.81
C ASP A 57 4.17 -6.90 -6.07
N GLU A 58 4.19 -8.11 -6.62
CA GLU A 58 5.42 -8.81 -6.98
C GLU A 58 5.80 -8.48 -8.41
N TYR A 59 7.03 -8.01 -8.61
CA TYR A 59 7.65 -8.02 -9.93
C TYR A 59 8.52 -9.27 -10.02
N SER A 60 7.96 -10.34 -10.57
CA SER A 60 8.72 -11.54 -10.93
C SER A 60 8.68 -11.73 -12.44
N GLU A 61 9.85 -11.88 -13.06
CA GLU A 61 9.94 -12.32 -14.46
C GLU A 61 9.50 -13.78 -14.62
N ASN A 62 9.34 -14.51 -13.51
CA ASN A 62 8.95 -15.90 -13.47
C ASN A 62 7.59 -16.07 -12.77
N TYR A 63 6.52 -16.03 -13.57
CA TYR A 63 5.12 -16.12 -13.13
C TYR A 63 4.76 -17.40 -12.34
N ASP A 64 5.64 -18.40 -12.28
CA ASP A 64 5.45 -19.64 -11.51
C ASP A 64 5.85 -19.51 -10.02
N LEU A 65 6.47 -18.39 -9.62
CA LEU A 65 6.97 -18.15 -8.26
C LEU A 65 6.15 -17.12 -7.47
N CYS A 66 4.86 -16.98 -7.77
CA CYS A 66 4.01 -16.01 -7.08
C CYS A 66 4.04 -16.20 -5.55
N TYR A 67 4.49 -15.18 -4.84
CA TYR A 67 4.46 -15.14 -3.38
C TYR A 67 3.04 -14.85 -2.91
N ASP A 68 2.32 -15.93 -2.60
CA ASP A 68 0.90 -15.89 -2.22
C ASP A 68 0.66 -15.49 -0.75
N GLU A 69 1.70 -15.13 0.02
CA GLU A 69 1.46 -14.75 1.42
C GLU A 69 0.80 -13.36 1.49
N PRO A 70 -0.35 -13.25 2.17
CA PRO A 70 -1.02 -11.96 2.33
C PRO A 70 -0.15 -11.00 3.15
N PRO A 71 -0.25 -9.67 2.89
CA PRO A 71 0.44 -8.68 3.71
C PRO A 71 -0.01 -8.75 5.16
N ALA A 72 0.95 -8.86 6.07
CA ALA A 72 0.69 -8.72 7.50
C ALA A 72 0.25 -7.29 7.81
N VAL A 73 -0.93 -7.14 8.41
CA VAL A 73 -1.49 -5.85 8.81
C VAL A 73 -1.42 -5.73 10.33
N ASP A 74 -0.51 -4.89 10.81
CA ASP A 74 -0.35 -4.62 12.23
C ASP A 74 -1.20 -3.42 12.71
N MET A 75 -1.17 -3.16 14.02
CA MET A 75 -1.95 -2.08 14.62
C MET A 75 -1.51 -0.69 14.19
N GLU A 76 -0.23 -0.46 13.90
CA GLU A 76 0.25 0.87 13.46
C GLU A 76 -0.21 1.15 12.03
N LEU A 77 -0.18 0.13 11.17
CA LEU A 77 -0.73 0.21 9.83
C LEU A 77 -2.25 0.44 9.86
N LEU A 78 -3.00 -0.25 10.72
CA LEU A 78 -4.43 -0.01 10.88
C LEU A 78 -4.74 1.42 11.34
N LYS A 79 -3.94 1.97 12.27
CA LYS A 79 -4.10 3.37 12.70
C LYS A 79 -3.82 4.35 11.57
N ALA A 80 -2.79 4.10 10.75
CA ALA A 80 -2.47 4.93 9.60
C ALA A 80 -3.58 4.88 8.53
N ILE A 81 -4.11 3.69 8.24
CA ILE A 81 -5.26 3.51 7.34
C ILE A 81 -6.49 4.27 7.87
N ASN A 82 -6.81 4.10 9.16
CA ASN A 82 -7.92 4.80 9.80
C ASN A 82 -7.76 6.33 9.73
N GLN A 83 -6.54 6.84 9.97
CA GLN A 83 -6.24 8.25 9.85
C GLN A 83 -6.40 8.75 8.40
N GLN A 84 -5.97 7.97 7.40
CA GLN A 84 -6.15 8.33 5.99
C GLN A 84 -7.64 8.39 5.60
N CYS A 85 -8.45 7.44 6.06
CA CYS A 85 -9.89 7.43 5.83
C CYS A 85 -10.58 8.67 6.44
N LYS A 86 -10.16 9.13 7.62
CA LYS A 86 -10.65 10.38 8.21
C LYS A 86 -10.27 11.61 7.39
N GLU A 87 -9.03 11.68 6.92
CA GLU A 87 -8.56 12.78 6.06
C GLU A 87 -9.28 12.84 4.71
N LEU A 88 -9.71 11.69 4.19
CA LEU A 88 -10.55 11.59 3.00
C LEU A 88 -12.05 11.83 3.27
N GLY A 89 -12.45 12.04 4.53
CA GLY A 89 -13.85 12.28 4.92
C GLY A 89 -14.73 11.03 4.81
N TRP A 90 -14.17 9.83 4.97
CA TRP A 90 -14.92 8.58 4.91
C TRP A 90 -15.50 8.16 6.28
N MET A 91 -14.99 8.74 7.37
CA MET A 91 -15.40 8.48 8.76
C MET A 91 -15.36 9.75 9.61
#